data_AF-A0A7X4E118-F1
#
_entry.id   AF-A0A7X4E118-F1
#
_cell.length_a   1.000
_cell.length_b   1.000
_cell.length_c   1.000
_cell.angle_alpha   90.00
_cell.angle_beta   90.00
_cell.angle_gamma   90.00
#
_symmetry.space_group_name_H-M   'P 1'
#
loop_
_entity.id
_entity.type
_entity.pdbx_description
1 polymer ?
#
loop_
_entity_poly.entity_id
_entity_poly.type
_entity_poly.pdbx_seq_one_letter_code
_entity_poly.pdbx_strand_id
1 'polypeptide(L)' 'MMLALGRRVLRMATDRGGVLTVTEVAAELDLSLEAAEKLMIGMDDGFRVRSDITDQGVLYYEFPELRHQERLQPGKEA' A
#
# COMPACT_ATOMS: atom_id res chain seq x y z
N MET A 1 -7.97 -7.94 15.49
CA MET A 1 -8.66 -7.84 14.18
C MET A 1 -7.88 -7.00 13.17
N MET A 2 -7.47 -5.77 13.50
CA MET A 2 -6.66 -4.88 12.61
C MET A 2 -5.39 -5.53 12.03
N LEU A 3 -4.66 -6.34 12.81
CA LEU A 3 -3.43 -7.01 12.35
C LEU A 3 -3.66 -7.99 11.18
N ALA A 4 -4.85 -8.61 11.09
CA ALA A 4 -5.16 -9.56 10.02
C ALA A 4 -5.46 -8.84 8.69
N LEU A 5 -6.15 -7.70 8.75
CA LEU A 5 -6.44 -6.86 7.60
C LEU A 5 -5.18 -6.17 7.08
N GLY A 6 -4.36 -5.60 7.97
CA GLY A 6 -3.08 -4.99 7.57
C GLY A 6 -2.16 -5.97 6.85
N ARG A 7 -2.11 -7.24 7.27
CA ARG A 7 -1.36 -8.29 6.55
C ARG A 7 -1.91 -8.58 5.16
N ARG A 8 -3.23 -8.50 4.96
CA ARG A 8 -3.84 -8.67 3.63
C ARG A 8 -3.51 -7.49 2.73
N VAL A 9 -3.58 -6.25 3.24
CA VAL A 9 -3.16 -5.05 2.50
C VAL A 9 -1.69 -5.14 2.08
N LEU A 10 -0.79 -5.55 2.98
CA LEU A 10 0.62 -5.72 2.65
C LEU A 10 0.85 -6.74 1.54
N ARG A 11 0.15 -7.89 1.56
CA ARG A 11 0.22 -8.86 0.45
C ARG A 11 -0.28 -8.25 -0.85
N MET A 12 -1.42 -7.57 -0.81
CA MET A 12 -1.97 -6.90 -1.98
C MET A 12 -1.00 -5.85 -2.56
N ALA A 13 -0.32 -5.09 -1.70
CA ALA A 13 0.71 -4.15 -2.11
C ALA A 13 1.92 -4.86 -2.72
N THR A 14 2.39 -5.99 -2.14
CA THR A 14 3.46 -6.81 -2.74
C THR A 14 3.07 -7.27 -4.15
N ASP A 15 1.86 -7.79 -4.31
CA ASP A 15 1.39 -8.35 -5.59
C ASP A 15 1.17 -7.25 -6.66
N ARG A 16 0.97 -5.99 -6.25
CA ARG A 16 0.70 -4.84 -7.13
C ARG A 16 1.85 -3.84 -7.22
N GLY A 17 3.08 -4.26 -6.91
CA GLY A 17 4.28 -3.43 -7.10
C GLY A 17 4.41 -2.26 -6.10
N GLY A 18 3.77 -2.39 -4.95
CA GLY A 18 3.90 -1.46 -3.82
C GLY A 18 2.98 -0.24 -3.88
N VAL A 19 1.97 -0.20 -4.75
CA VAL A 19 1.04 0.93 -4.86
C VAL A 19 -0.40 0.44 -4.82
N LEU A 20 -1.24 1.08 -4.02
CA LEU A 20 -2.65 0.73 -3.85
C LEU A 20 -3.53 1.99 -3.82
N THR A 21 -4.79 1.85 -4.24
CA THR A 21 -5.85 2.83 -4.02
C THR A 21 -6.84 2.34 -2.95
N VAL A 22 -7.59 3.26 -2.35
CA VAL A 22 -8.68 2.91 -1.41
C VAL A 22 -9.72 2.01 -2.09
N THR A 23 -10.04 2.29 -3.36
CA THR A 23 -11.01 1.52 -4.14
C THR A 23 -10.58 0.07 -4.34
N GLU A 24 -9.30 -0.15 -4.64
CA GLU A 24 -8.74 -1.50 -4.78
C GLU A 24 -8.78 -2.28 -3.46
N VAL A 25 -8.49 -1.61 -2.34
CA VAL A 25 -8.51 -2.23 -1.00
C VAL A 25 -9.94 -2.56 -0.58
N ALA A 26 -10.88 -1.65 -0.85
CA ALA A 26 -12.29 -1.87 -0.60
C ALA A 26 -12.83 -3.08 -1.38
N ALA A 27 -12.50 -3.16 -2.67
CA ALA A 27 -12.92 -4.25 -3.54
C ALA A 27 -12.32 -5.61 -3.13
N GLU A 28 -11.02 -5.66 -2.82
CA GLU A 28 -10.35 -6.92 -2.47
C GLU A 28 -10.76 -7.47 -1.10
N LEU A 29 -10.99 -6.57 -0.13
CA LEU A 29 -11.27 -6.96 1.25
C LEU A 29 -12.76 -6.99 1.59
N ASP A 30 -13.63 -6.74 0.62
CA ASP A 30 -15.09 -6.61 0.78
C ASP A 30 -15.45 -5.60 1.88
N LEU A 31 -14.83 -4.42 1.80
CA LEU A 31 -15.03 -3.31 2.73
C LEU A 31 -15.80 -2.17 2.08
N SER A 32 -16.52 -1.39 2.89
CA SER A 32 -16.97 -0.06 2.44
C SER A 32 -15.77 0.84 2.16
N LEU A 33 -15.95 1.83 1.27
CA LEU A 33 -14.90 2.82 0.98
C LEU A 33 -14.41 3.53 2.25
N GLU A 34 -15.32 3.93 3.14
CA GLU A 34 -14.99 4.57 4.41
C GLU A 34 -14.14 3.66 5.33
N ALA A 35 -14.47 2.37 5.39
CA ALA A 35 -13.70 1.42 6.19
C ALA A 35 -12.31 1.15 5.60
N ALA A 36 -12.21 1.06 4.28
CA ALA A 36 -10.94 0.92 3.58
C ALA A 36 -10.06 2.18 3.75
N GLU A 37 -10.64 3.37 3.66
CA GLU A 37 -9.94 4.64 3.89
C GLU A 37 -9.37 4.71 5.31
N LYS A 38 -10.19 4.43 6.33
CA LYS A 38 -9.74 4.36 7.73
C LYS A 38 -8.64 3.34 7.95
N LEU A 39 -8.71 2.18 7.28
CA LEU A 39 -7.67 1.16 7.33
C LEU A 39 -6.35 1.68 6.73
N MET A 40 -6.41 2.31 5.55
CA MET A 40 -5.23 2.83 4.86
C MET A 40 -4.60 4.01 5.59
N ILE A 41 -5.40 4.95 6.10
CA ILE A 41 -4.94 6.04 6.98
C ILE A 41 -4.27 5.47 8.25
N GLY A 42 -4.84 4.41 8.84
CA GLY A 42 -4.25 3.76 10.01
C GLY A 42 -2.92 3.05 9.74
N MET A 43 -2.58 2.79 8.46
CA MET A 43 -1.29 2.23 8.05
C MET A 43 -0.28 3.30 7.62
N ASP A 44 -0.74 4.53 7.37
CA ASP A 44 0.09 5.69 7.08
C ASP A 44 0.80 6.16 8.37
N ASP A 45 1.97 5.59 8.62
CA ASP A 45 2.87 6.02 9.69
C ASP A 45 3.82 7.15 9.24
N GLY A 46 3.68 7.65 8.02
CA GLY A 46 4.53 8.68 7.40
C GLY A 46 5.92 8.19 6.96
N PHE A 47 6.30 6.94 7.24
CA PHE A 47 7.62 6.39 6.90
C PHE A 47 7.53 5.20 5.94
N ARG A 48 6.64 4.24 6.22
CA ARG A 48 6.48 2.97 5.49
C ARG A 48 5.39 3.03 4.43
N VAL A 49 4.39 3.88 4.63
CA VAL A 49 3.30 4.14 3.69
C VAL A 49 3.23 5.63 3.48
N ARG A 50 3.01 6.06 2.24
CA ARG A 50 2.87 7.47 1.87
C ARG A 50 1.65 7.64 0.99
N SER A 51 0.88 8.69 1.23
CA SER A 51 -0.25 9.07 0.40
C SER A 51 0.13 10.17 -0.58
N ASP A 52 -0.24 10.02 -1.85
CA ASP A 52 -0.06 11.05 -2.88
C ASP A 52 -1.32 11.16 -3.76
N ILE A 53 -1.67 12.40 -4.12
CA ILE A 53 -2.81 12.70 -4.98
C ILE A 53 -2.27 13.11 -6.34
N THR A 54 -2.55 12.31 -7.36
CA THR A 54 -2.18 12.66 -8.73
C THR A 54 -2.94 13.87 -9.25
N ASP A 55 -2.44 14.47 -10.33
CA ASP A 55 -3.10 15.58 -11.04
C ASP A 55 -4.51 15.24 -11.54
N GLN A 56 -4.86 13.96 -11.61
CA GLN A 56 -6.20 13.47 -11.97
C GLN A 56 -7.13 13.28 -10.77
N GLY A 57 -6.69 13.66 -9.56
CA GLY A 57 -7.47 13.53 -8.33
C GLY A 57 -7.51 12.11 -7.76
N VAL A 58 -6.63 11.21 -8.20
CA VAL A 58 -6.56 9.84 -7.67
C VAL A 58 -5.58 9.79 -6.50
N LEU A 59 -6.07 9.32 -5.34
CA LEU A 59 -5.28 9.09 -4.13
C LEU A 59 -4.64 7.71 -4.16
N TYR A 60 -3.31 7.68 -4.19
CA TYR A 60 -2.50 6.48 -4.09
C TYR A 60 -1.82 6.39 -2.72
N TYR A 61 -1.73 5.16 -2.23
CA TYR A 61 -0.91 4.78 -1.10
C TYR A 61 0.28 3.97 -1.62
N GLU A 62 1.47 4.54 -1.48
CA GLU A 62 2.72 3.92 -1.85
C GLU A 62 3.37 3.26 -0.64
N PHE A 63 3.92 2.07 -0.85
CA PHE A 63 4.75 1.29 0.06
C PHE A 63 6.18 1.29 -0.50
N PRO A 64 7.03 2.28 -0.17
CA PRO A 64 8.33 2.46 -0.82
C PRO A 64 9.24 1.24 -0.68
N GLU A 65 9.18 0.57 0.48
CA GLU A 65 9.93 -0.66 0.77
C GLU A 65 9.58 -1.81 -0.17
N LEU A 66 8.32 -1.88 -0.63
CA LEU A 66 7.85 -2.92 -1.55
C LEU A 66 8.19 -2.56 -2.99
N ARG A 67 8.08 -1.28 -3.34
CA ARG A 67 8.45 -0.77 -4.69
C ARG A 67 9.95 -0.89 -4.98
N HIS A 68 10.80 -0.78 -3.95
CA HIS A 68 12.26 -0.82 -4.10
C HIS A 68 12.87 -2.23 -3.95
N GLN A 69 12.07 -3.29 -3.78
CA GLN A 69 12.60 -4.67 -3.63
C GLN A 69 13.37 -5.13 -4.88
N GLU A 70 13.01 -4.66 -6.09
CA GLU A 70 13.76 -4.98 -7.32
C GLU A 70 15.20 -4.43 -7.31
N ARG A 71 15.48 -3.40 -6.50
CA ARG A 71 16.77 -2.71 -6.43
C ARG A 71 17.68 -3.20 -5.30
N LEU A 72 17.17 -4.06 -4.42
CA LEU A 72 17.94 -4.74 -3.37
C LEU A 72 18.37 -6.13 -3.82
N GLN A 73 18.75 -6.28 -5.10
CA GLN A 73 19.64 -7.37 -5.49
C GLN A 73 20.93 -7.20 -4.66
N PRO A 74 21.46 -8.26 -4.00
CA PRO A 74 22.72 -8.16 -3.28
C PRO A 74 23.74 -7.58 -4.25
N GLY A 75 24.43 -6.52 -3.84
CA GLY A 75 25.39 -5.83 -4.67
C GLY A 75 26.27 -6.86 -5.37
N LYS A 76 26.27 -6.86 -6.70
CA LYS A 76 27.34 -7.51 -7.44
C LYS A 76 28.62 -6.87 -6.92
N GLU A 77 29.37 -7.64 -6.15
CA GLU A 77 30.74 -7.31 -5.78
C GLU A 77 31.47 -6.95 -7.08
N ALA A 78 31.94 -5.70 -7.15
CA ALA A 78 32.77 -5.18 -8.22
C ALA A 78 34.23 -5.62 -8.00
#